data_AF-A0A7V9CEV2-F1
#
_entry.id   AF-A0A7V9CEV2-F1
#
_cell.length_a   1.000
_cell.length_b   1.000
_cell.length_c   1.000
_cell.angle_alpha   90.00
_cell.angle_beta   90.00
_cell.angle_gamma   90.00
#
_symmetry.space_group_name_H-M   'P 1'
#
loop_
_entity.id
_entity.type
_entity.pdbx_description
1 polymer ?
#
loop_
_entity_poly.entity_id
_entity_poly.type
_entity_poly.pdbx_seq_one_letter_code
_entity_poly.pdbx_strand_id
1 'polypeptide(L)'
;MSRLTVRLALTVLALWSVLGLAACGRGGNDGPDSGAPVAGIGAPKEADQEPEVDLGFPSFATKNTTRVAASDPVAVAAATARAVYPGLTPESRPDAVALVDRRDWRTALAASVLMSSPVR
;
A
#
# COMPACT_ATOMS: atom_id res chain seq x y z
N MET A 1 -35.42 35.06 -5.59
CA MET A 1 -34.03 34.88 -5.11
C MET A 1 -33.10 35.23 -6.26
N SER A 2 -32.35 36.34 -6.14
CA SER A 2 -31.65 36.96 -7.28
C SER A 2 -30.44 36.12 -7.68
N ARG A 3 -30.16 36.03 -8.98
CA ARG A 3 -28.98 35.30 -9.53
C ARG A 3 -27.65 35.75 -8.91
N LEU A 4 -27.64 36.91 -8.25
CA LEU A 4 -26.52 37.48 -7.52
C LEU A 4 -26.23 36.72 -6.21
N THR A 5 -27.25 36.31 -5.45
CA THR A 5 -27.05 35.59 -4.18
C THR A 5 -26.51 34.18 -4.41
N VAL A 6 -26.88 33.54 -5.52
CA VAL A 6 -26.38 32.21 -5.89
C VAL A 6 -24.90 32.27 -6.31
N ARG A 7 -24.51 33.30 -7.07
CA ARG A 7 -23.11 33.50 -7.48
C ARG A 7 -22.21 33.82 -6.28
N LEU A 8 -22.68 34.64 -5.35
CA LEU A 8 -21.94 34.98 -4.13
C LEU A 8 -21.75 33.75 -3.23
N ALA A 9 -22.78 32.92 -3.08
CA ALA A 9 -22.71 31.68 -2.30
C ALA A 9 -21.72 30.66 -2.91
N LEU A 10 -21.71 30.52 -4.25
CA LEU A 10 -20.76 29.66 -4.96
C LEU A 10 -19.30 30.13 -4.79
N THR A 11 -19.04 31.44 -4.84
CA THR A 11 -17.69 31.98 -4.62
C THR A 11 -17.21 31.79 -3.18
N VAL A 12 -18.09 31.94 -2.19
CA VAL A 12 -17.74 31.73 -0.78
C VAL A 12 -17.43 30.25 -0.51
N LEU A 13 -18.21 29.33 -1.08
CA LEU A 13 -17.98 27.89 -0.95
C LEU A 13 -16.64 27.46 -1.58
N ALA A 14 -16.30 28.03 -2.75
CA ALA A 14 -15.03 27.78 -3.42
C ALA A 14 -13.82 28.36 -2.65
N LEU A 15 -13.98 29.48 -1.95
CA LEU A 15 -12.91 30.05 -1.13
C LEU A 15 -12.63 29.18 0.12
N TRP A 16 -13.67 28.63 0.73
CA TRP A 16 -13.56 27.75 1.90
C TRP A 16 -12.88 26.42 1.59
N SER A 17 -13.13 25.83 0.42
CA SER A 17 -12.49 24.57 0.02
C SER A 17 -10.99 24.71 -0.21
N VAL A 18 -10.51 25.86 -0.71
CA VAL A 18 -9.07 26.14 -0.87
C VAL A 18 -8.37 26.32 0.48
N LEU A 19 -9.04 26.95 1.46
CA LEU A 19 -8.45 27.21 2.77
C LEU A 19 -8.31 25.94 3.64
N GLY A 20 -9.17 24.93 3.43
CA GLY A 20 -9.10 23.65 4.14
C GLY A 20 -7.89 22.76 3.77
N LEU A 21 -7.33 22.93 2.57
CA LEU A 21 -6.20 22.12 2.08
C LEU A 21 -4.83 22.59 2.61
N ALA A 22 -4.73 23.77 3.19
CA ALA A 22 -3.47 24.33 3.72
C ALA A 22 -3.18 23.97 5.19
N ALA A 23 -4.06 23.21 5.86
CA ALA A 23 -3.96 22.95 7.30
C ALA A 23 -3.32 21.59 7.69
N CYS A 24 -2.93 20.74 6.75
CA CYS A 24 -2.24 19.47 7.02
C CYS A 24 -0.73 19.52 6.78
N GLY A 25 -0.06 20.58 7.23
CA GLY A 25 1.38 20.76 7.02
C GLY A 25 2.08 21.55 8.11
N ARG A 26 2.06 21.05 9.37
CA ARG A 26 2.95 21.56 10.42
C ARG A 26 3.51 20.39 11.22
N GLY A 27 4.80 20.14 11.01
CA GLY A 27 5.60 19.19 11.78
C GLY A 27 5.92 19.71 13.18
N GLY A 28 6.02 18.76 14.11
CA GLY A 28 6.55 18.93 15.45
C GLY A 28 7.05 17.56 15.93
N ASN A 29 8.36 17.39 15.91
CA ASN A 29 9.08 16.29 16.53
C ASN A 29 9.31 16.67 18.00
N ASP A 30 9.14 15.71 18.93
CA ASP A 30 9.96 15.49 20.15
C ASP A 30 9.22 14.59 21.18
N GLY A 31 9.75 13.38 21.42
CA GLY A 31 9.39 12.52 22.56
C GLY A 31 9.45 11.01 22.27
N PRO A 32 9.79 10.17 23.27
CA PRO A 32 10.99 9.33 23.23
C PRO A 32 10.81 7.94 22.61
N ASP A 33 11.93 7.44 22.09
CA ASP A 33 12.17 6.11 21.52
C ASP A 33 11.59 4.99 22.40
N SER A 34 10.42 4.49 22.01
CA SER A 34 9.95 3.18 22.42
C SER A 34 10.29 2.22 21.30
N GLY A 35 11.32 1.40 21.53
CA GLY A 35 11.84 0.39 20.60
C GLY A 35 10.86 -0.74 20.28
N ALA A 36 9.73 -0.40 19.67
CA ALA A 36 8.90 -1.34 18.93
C ALA A 36 9.32 -1.30 17.46
N PRO A 37 9.59 -2.44 16.80
CA PRO A 37 9.82 -2.43 15.36
C PRO A 37 8.53 -2.00 14.67
N VAL A 38 8.48 -0.75 14.22
CA VAL A 38 7.38 -0.21 13.41
C VAL A 38 7.52 -0.80 12.00
N ALA A 39 6.95 -1.98 11.81
CA ALA A 39 6.73 -2.54 10.49
C ALA A 39 5.49 -1.86 9.85
N GLY A 40 5.70 -0.69 9.26
CA GLY A 40 4.72 -0.11 8.32
C GLY A 40 4.70 1.42 8.25
N ILE A 41 4.86 1.92 7.01
CA ILE A 41 4.61 3.29 6.53
C ILE A 41 5.45 4.36 7.24
N GLY A 42 6.70 4.53 6.77
CA GLY A 42 7.54 5.66 7.17
C GLY A 42 8.90 5.31 7.78
N ALA A 43 9.46 4.12 7.54
CA ALA A 43 10.86 3.91 7.86
C ALA A 43 11.72 4.92 7.07
N PRO A 44 12.57 5.74 7.74
CA PRO A 44 13.53 6.56 7.05
C PRO A 44 14.37 5.66 6.16
N LYS A 45 14.60 6.11 4.93
CA LYS A 45 15.53 5.47 4.01
C LYS A 45 16.92 5.65 4.60
N GLU A 46 17.35 4.74 5.47
CA GLU A 46 18.74 4.66 5.89
C GLU A 46 19.56 4.34 4.64
N ALA A 47 20.29 5.34 4.19
CA ALA A 47 21.36 5.18 3.23
C ALA A 47 22.43 4.29 3.87
N ASP A 48 23.04 3.43 3.07
CA ASP A 48 24.24 2.64 3.38
C ASP A 48 24.06 1.25 4.00
N GLN A 49 23.01 0.52 3.60
CA GLN A 49 23.04 -0.94 3.60
C GLN A 49 22.64 -1.43 2.21
N GLU A 50 23.42 -2.35 1.63
CA GLU A 50 23.10 -3.00 0.36
C GLU A 50 21.64 -3.46 0.35
N PRO A 51 20.95 -3.49 -0.80
CA PRO A 51 19.56 -3.90 -0.87
C PRO A 51 19.53 -5.41 -0.63
N GLU A 52 19.57 -5.82 0.64
CA GLU A 52 19.01 -7.07 1.06
C GLU A 52 17.55 -6.97 0.62
N VAL A 53 17.25 -7.68 -0.47
CA VAL A 53 15.89 -7.86 -0.93
C VAL A 53 15.23 -8.63 0.21
N ASP A 54 14.72 -7.90 1.20
CA ASP A 54 13.83 -8.47 2.20
C ASP A 54 12.67 -9.00 1.38
N LEU A 55 12.68 -10.32 1.16
CA LEU A 55 11.69 -11.06 0.38
C LEU A 55 10.31 -11.05 1.06
N GLY A 56 10.12 -10.16 2.04
CA GLY A 56 8.89 -9.93 2.78
C GLY A 56 8.50 -11.16 3.58
N PHE A 57 9.49 -11.78 4.26
CA PHE A 57 9.12 -12.73 5.30
C PHE A 57 8.19 -12.01 6.29
N PRO A 58 7.07 -12.61 6.68
CA PRO A 58 6.05 -11.91 7.46
C PRO A 58 6.63 -11.25 8.69
N SER A 59 6.54 -9.93 8.75
CA SER A 59 7.15 -9.14 9.84
C SER A 59 6.49 -9.43 11.19
N PHE A 60 5.25 -9.92 11.16
CA PHE A 60 4.50 -10.37 12.32
C PHE A 60 3.45 -11.40 11.91
N ALA A 61 3.40 -12.51 12.64
CA ALA A 61 2.36 -13.53 12.50
C ALA A 61 1.66 -13.72 13.85
N THR A 62 0.36 -13.44 13.90
CA THR A 62 -0.50 -13.93 14.99
C THR A 62 -0.99 -15.33 14.63
N LYS A 63 -1.69 -16.00 15.55
CA LYS A 63 -2.24 -17.34 15.33
C LYS A 63 -3.12 -17.46 14.07
N ASN A 64 -3.72 -16.35 13.62
CA ASN A 64 -4.70 -16.32 12.52
C ASN A 64 -4.35 -15.33 11.40
N THR A 65 -3.24 -14.60 11.46
CA THR A 65 -2.95 -13.56 10.46
C THR A 65 -1.47 -13.34 10.28
N THR A 66 -1.08 -13.26 9.02
CA THR A 66 0.28 -13.00 8.56
C THR A 66 0.31 -11.60 7.97
N ARG A 67 1.15 -10.70 8.50
CA ARG A 67 1.35 -9.36 7.92
C ARG A 67 2.53 -9.39 6.94
N VAL A 68 2.27 -9.02 5.69
CA VAL A 68 3.31 -8.79 4.68
C VAL A 68 3.58 -7.28 4.64
N ALA A 69 4.73 -6.86 5.15
CA ALA A 69 5.15 -5.46 5.13
C ALA A 69 6.24 -5.29 4.07
N ALA A 70 6.08 -4.31 3.17
CA ALA A 70 7.19 -3.80 2.37
C ALA A 70 6.90 -2.37 1.92
N SER A 71 7.96 -1.60 1.64
CA SER A 71 7.89 -0.23 1.12
C SER A 71 7.84 -0.15 -0.41
N ASP A 72 8.08 -1.28 -1.10
CA ASP A 72 8.06 -1.40 -2.56
C ASP A 72 6.94 -2.36 -3.01
N PRO A 73 6.06 -1.96 -3.95
CA PRO A 73 4.94 -2.80 -4.39
C PRO A 73 5.37 -4.11 -5.06
N VAL A 74 6.56 -4.18 -5.66
CA VAL A 74 7.06 -5.44 -6.24
C VAL A 74 7.58 -6.38 -5.16
N ALA A 75 8.24 -5.86 -4.12
CA ALA A 75 8.59 -6.64 -2.94
C ALA A 75 7.34 -7.22 -2.25
N VAL A 76 6.27 -6.41 -2.05
CA VAL A 76 4.99 -6.91 -1.49
C VAL A 76 4.40 -8.03 -2.36
N ALA A 77 4.39 -7.86 -3.68
CA ALA A 77 3.84 -8.86 -4.60
C ALA A 77 4.63 -10.18 -4.56
N ALA A 78 5.96 -10.11 -4.60
CA ALA A 78 6.82 -11.29 -4.54
C ALA A 78 6.68 -12.03 -3.20
N ALA A 79 6.64 -11.30 -2.09
CA ALA A 79 6.44 -11.84 -0.75
C ALA A 79 5.09 -12.54 -0.60
N THR A 80 4.01 -11.89 -1.09
CA THR A 80 2.66 -12.46 -1.06
C THR A 80 2.59 -13.72 -1.93
N ALA A 81 3.19 -13.70 -3.13
CA ALA A 81 3.24 -14.86 -4.01
C ALA A 81 4.01 -16.03 -3.37
N ARG A 82 5.14 -15.78 -2.70
CA ARG A 82 5.91 -16.80 -1.97
C ARG A 82 5.16 -17.35 -0.76
N ALA A 83 4.38 -16.53 -0.07
CA ALA A 83 3.58 -16.96 1.06
C ALA A 83 2.46 -17.92 0.64
N VAL A 84 1.84 -17.69 -0.53
CA VAL A 84 0.75 -18.55 -1.06
C VAL A 84 1.31 -19.75 -1.83
N TYR A 85 2.37 -19.55 -2.62
CA TYR A 85 3.04 -20.59 -3.42
C TYR A 85 4.53 -20.67 -3.06
N PRO A 86 4.90 -21.44 -2.02
CA PRO A 86 6.29 -21.57 -1.59
C PRO A 86 7.24 -22.13 -2.66
N GLY A 87 6.72 -22.97 -3.57
CA GLY A 87 7.45 -23.54 -4.70
C GLY A 87 8.48 -24.62 -4.35
N LEU A 88 8.44 -25.14 -3.12
CA LEU A 88 9.39 -26.14 -2.59
C LEU A 88 9.19 -27.54 -3.19
N THR A 89 7.98 -27.81 -3.69
CA THR A 89 7.59 -29.05 -4.38
C THR A 89 6.86 -28.69 -5.69
N PRO A 90 6.74 -29.60 -6.67
CA PRO A 90 5.95 -29.36 -7.88
C PRO A 90 4.51 -28.91 -7.58
N GLU A 91 3.88 -29.48 -6.56
CA GLU A 91 2.48 -29.22 -6.17
C GLU A 91 2.30 -27.87 -5.45
N SER A 92 3.37 -27.30 -4.89
CA SER A 92 3.35 -25.99 -4.22
C SER A 92 3.83 -24.85 -5.13
N ARG A 93 4.07 -25.13 -6.41
CA ARG A 93 4.33 -24.12 -7.45
C ARG A 93 3.02 -23.67 -8.08
N PRO A 94 2.93 -22.42 -8.53
CA PRO A 94 1.78 -21.97 -9.29
C PRO A 94 1.84 -22.58 -10.72
N ASP A 95 0.68 -22.99 -11.24
CA ASP A 95 0.56 -23.46 -12.63
C ASP A 95 0.74 -22.33 -13.66
N ALA A 96 0.40 -21.10 -13.26
CA ALA A 96 0.52 -19.90 -14.08
C ALA A 96 0.78 -18.66 -13.22
N VAL A 97 1.36 -17.63 -13.83
CA VAL A 97 1.63 -16.34 -13.20
C VAL A 97 1.08 -15.22 -14.07
N ALA A 98 0.25 -14.35 -13.49
CA ALA A 98 -0.19 -13.13 -14.14
C ALA A 98 0.80 -12.00 -13.87
N LEU A 99 1.28 -11.35 -14.94
CA LEU A 99 2.16 -10.19 -14.87
C LEU A 99 1.40 -8.93 -15.27
N VAL A 100 1.57 -7.86 -14.50
CA VAL A 100 0.91 -6.57 -14.70
C VAL A 100 1.92 -5.43 -14.53
N ASP A 101 1.67 -4.30 -15.20
CA ASP A 101 2.50 -3.12 -15.02
C ASP A 101 2.31 -2.53 -13.60
N ARG A 102 3.42 -2.22 -12.92
CA ARG A 102 3.42 -1.68 -11.55
C ARG A 102 2.62 -0.38 -11.41
N ARG A 103 2.49 0.38 -12.50
CA ARG A 103 1.81 1.69 -12.53
C ARG A 103 0.33 1.57 -12.92
N ASP A 104 -0.12 0.39 -13.34
CA ASP A 104 -1.52 0.16 -13.76
C ASP A 104 -2.29 -0.70 -12.76
N TRP A 105 -2.75 -0.06 -11.68
CA TRP A 105 -3.54 -0.71 -10.64
C TRP A 105 -4.88 -1.26 -11.13
N ARG A 106 -5.44 -0.71 -12.23
CA ARG A 106 -6.75 -1.15 -12.75
C ARG A 106 -6.62 -2.52 -13.39
N THR A 107 -5.59 -2.72 -14.20
CA THR A 107 -5.27 -4.03 -14.78
C THR A 107 -4.91 -5.03 -13.68
N ALA A 108 -4.16 -4.62 -12.65
CA ALA A 108 -3.86 -5.47 -11.50
C ALA A 108 -5.12 -5.94 -10.77
N LEU A 109 -6.08 -5.03 -10.53
CA LEU A 109 -7.35 -5.38 -9.88
C LEU A 109 -8.19 -6.32 -10.74
N ALA A 110 -8.30 -6.06 -12.05
CA ALA A 110 -9.01 -6.92 -12.98
C ALA A 110 -8.39 -8.32 -13.06
N ALA A 111 -7.06 -8.43 -13.05
CA ALA A 111 -6.34 -9.72 -13.10
C ALA A 111 -6.45 -10.53 -11.80
N SER A 112 -6.79 -9.92 -10.67
CA SER A 112 -6.82 -10.58 -9.37
C SER A 112 -7.77 -11.79 -9.32
N VAL A 113 -8.85 -11.76 -10.11
CA VAL A 113 -9.83 -12.86 -10.18
C VAL A 113 -9.21 -14.15 -10.74
N LEU A 114 -8.14 -14.04 -11.53
CA LEU A 114 -7.42 -15.18 -12.10
C LEU A 114 -6.68 -16.02 -11.04
N MET A 115 -6.51 -15.49 -9.82
CA MET A 115 -5.90 -16.22 -8.70
C MET A 115 -6.85 -17.24 -8.05
N SER A 116 -8.13 -17.23 -8.41
CA SER A 116 -9.14 -18.12 -7.86
C SER A 116 -9.45 -19.29 -8.79
N SER A 117 -9.97 -20.39 -8.23
CA SER A 117 -10.51 -21.50 -9.03
C SER A 117 -11.70 -21.01 -9.88
N PRO A 118 -11.82 -21.43 -11.15
CA PRO A 118 -12.96 -21.08 -11.99
C PRO A 118 -14.30 -21.51 -11.36
N VAL A 119 -15.29 -20.65 -11.44
CA VAL A 119 -16.67 -20.97 -11.05
C VAL A 119 -17.29 -21.86 -12.12
N ARG A 120 -18.00 -22.92 -11.71
CA ARG A 120 -18.73 -23.84 -12.59
C ARG A 120 -20.22 -23.59 -12.55
#